data_AF-A0A5M4B1H6-F1
#
_entry.id   AF-A0A5M4B1H6-F1
#
_cell.length_a   1.000
_cell.length_b   1.000
_cell.length_c   1.000
_cell.angle_alpha   90.00
_cell.angle_beta   90.00
_cell.angle_gamma   90.00
#
_symmetry.space_group_name_H-M   'P 1'
#
loop_
_entity.id
_entity.type
_entity.pdbx_description
1 polymer ?
#
loop_
_entity_poly.entity_id
_entity_poly.type
_entity_poly.pdbx_seq_one_letter_code
_entity_poly.pdbx_strand_id
1 'polypeptide(L)'
;MFDGIKIKITEDKNGNFVGKVVELNDNKYVDLFVSVGDTWVTGIGRSSNFEFVLTEKKIASQLFSLYGLDTTQDYKAEFIDNNTFGLGTGSAAPSQSPIRYSRIAP
;
A
#
# COMPACT_ATOMS: atom_id res chain seq x y z
N MET A 1 -3.95 -1.88 12.72
CA MET A 1 -3.02 -3.05 12.56
C MET A 1 -1.77 -2.64 11.80
N PHE A 2 -1.92 -1.92 10.68
CA PHE A 2 -0.81 -1.48 9.83
C PHE A 2 -0.21 -0.13 10.24
N ASP A 3 -0.81 0.54 11.23
CA ASP A 3 -0.37 1.85 11.70
C ASP A 3 1.09 1.78 12.18
N GLY A 4 1.91 2.70 11.70
CA GLY A 4 3.34 2.77 12.02
C GLY A 4 4.26 2.02 11.04
N ILE A 5 3.74 1.24 10.10
CA ILE A 5 4.57 0.69 9.01
C ILE A 5 5.01 1.85 8.10
N LYS A 6 6.31 1.91 7.82
CA LYS A 6 6.88 2.91 6.91
C LYS A 6 7.24 2.26 5.59
N ILE A 7 6.77 2.87 4.51
CA ILE A 7 6.97 2.38 3.15
C ILE A 7 7.65 3.45 2.34
N LYS A 8 8.71 3.07 1.63
CA LYS A 8 9.43 3.92 0.69
C LYS A 8 8.98 3.59 -0.71
N ILE A 9 8.36 4.55 -1.38
CA ILE A 9 7.99 4.46 -2.78
C ILE A 9 9.13 5.00 -3.63
N THR A 10 9.60 4.17 -4.57
CA THR A 10 10.66 4.52 -5.52
C THR A 10 10.28 4.06 -6.92
N GLU A 11 10.74 4.78 -7.93
CA GLU A 11 10.69 4.34 -9.32
C GLU A 11 11.70 3.21 -9.55
N ASP A 12 11.26 2.15 -10.21
CA ASP A 12 12.11 1.04 -10.62
C ASP A 12 12.80 1.33 -11.96
N LYS A 13 13.65 0.40 -12.43
CA LYS A 13 14.40 0.55 -13.69
C LYS A 13 13.51 0.61 -14.93
N ASN A 14 12.25 0.21 -14.82
CA ASN A 14 11.28 0.15 -15.90
C ASN A 14 10.31 1.34 -15.87
N GLY A 15 10.51 2.31 -14.97
CA GLY A 15 9.65 3.48 -14.81
C GLY A 15 8.38 3.22 -13.99
N ASN A 16 8.26 2.07 -13.33
CA ASN A 16 7.12 1.77 -12.46
C ASN A 16 7.43 2.17 -11.02
N PHE A 17 6.45 2.70 -10.30
CA PHE A 17 6.61 2.97 -8.88
C PHE A 17 6.33 1.72 -8.04
N VAL A 18 7.26 1.41 -7.14
CA VAL A 18 7.20 0.28 -6.21
C VAL A 18 7.43 0.79 -4.79
N GLY A 19 6.53 0.42 -3.88
CA GLY A 19 6.63 0.70 -2.44
C GLY A 19 7.25 -0.48 -1.70
N LYS A 20 8.38 -0.26 -1.04
CA LYS A 20 9.03 -1.26 -0.18
C LYS A 20 8.95 -0.88 1.28
N VAL A 21 8.77 -1.88 2.15
CA VAL A 21 8.79 -1.69 3.60
C VAL A 21 10.18 -1.28 4.05
N VAL A 22 10.29 -0.19 4.80
CA VAL A 22 11.55 0.26 5.41
C VAL A 22 11.56 0.14 6.92
N GLU A 23 10.38 0.14 7.55
CA GLU A 23 10.23 -0.02 8.99
C GLU A 23 8.89 -0.73 9.27
N LEU A 24 8.93 -1.71 10.18
CA LEU A 24 7.75 -2.42 10.66
C LEU A 24 7.25 -1.78 11.96
N ASN A 25 5.98 -1.99 12.28
CA ASN A 25 5.44 -1.65 13.58
C ASN A 25 5.57 -2.82 14.57
N ASP A 26 5.22 -2.60 15.84
CA ASP A 26 5.28 -3.63 16.90
C ASP A 26 4.12 -4.64 16.84
N ASN A 27 3.54 -4.87 15.66
CA ASN A 27 2.44 -5.81 15.51
C ASN A 27 2.95 -7.22 15.18
N LYS A 28 2.71 -8.18 16.08
CA LYS A 28 3.12 -9.59 15.93
C LYS A 28 2.73 -10.23 14.59
N TYR A 29 1.57 -9.89 14.02
CA TYR A 29 1.12 -10.49 12.76
C TYR A 29 1.84 -9.88 11.56
N VAL A 30 2.17 -8.59 11.63
CA VAL A 30 2.98 -7.92 10.61
C VAL A 30 4.39 -8.53 10.61
N ASP A 31 5.01 -8.63 11.78
CA ASP A 31 6.35 -9.19 11.95
C ASP A 31 6.48 -10.65 11.47
N LEU A 32 5.44 -11.46 11.63
CA LEU A 32 5.45 -12.86 11.22
C LEU A 32 5.44 -13.06 9.69
N PHE A 33 4.90 -12.10 8.94
CA PHE A 33 4.58 -12.29 7.52
C PHE A 33 5.18 -11.24 6.59
N VAL A 34 5.84 -10.22 7.14
CA VAL A 34 6.35 -9.07 6.41
C VAL A 34 7.75 -8.77 6.91
N SER A 35 8.71 -8.64 6.00
CA SER A 35 10.08 -8.26 6.32
C SER A 35 10.43 -6.90 5.76
N VAL A 36 11.36 -6.20 6.41
CA VAL A 36 11.96 -4.98 5.84
C VAL A 36 12.60 -5.31 4.49
N GLY A 37 12.30 -4.49 3.48
CA GLY A 37 12.71 -4.69 2.10
C GLY A 37 11.66 -5.38 1.22
N ASP A 38 10.62 -5.98 1.81
CA ASP A 38 9.52 -6.58 1.05
C ASP A 38 8.76 -5.52 0.25
N THR A 39 8.30 -5.93 -0.93
CA THR A 39 7.39 -5.14 -1.73
C THR A 39 6.00 -5.13 -1.09
N TRP A 40 5.56 -3.95 -0.68
CA TRP A 40 4.24 -3.72 -0.09
C TRP A 40 3.24 -3.20 -1.11
N VAL A 41 3.67 -2.21 -1.90
CA VAL A 41 2.83 -1.54 -2.90
C VAL A 41 3.40 -1.74 -4.28
N THR A 42 2.54 -2.06 -5.24
CA THR A 42 2.82 -2.10 -6.67
C THR A 42 1.72 -1.43 -7.46
N GLY A 43 1.84 -1.40 -8.79
CA GLY A 43 0.72 -1.03 -9.67
C GLY A 43 0.26 0.42 -9.49
N ILE A 44 1.14 1.30 -8.99
CA ILE A 44 0.80 2.71 -8.82
C ILE A 44 0.66 3.34 -10.21
N GLY A 45 -0.58 3.58 -10.61
CA GLY A 45 -0.92 4.09 -11.94
C GLY A 45 -1.94 5.20 -11.84
N ARG A 46 -1.74 6.30 -12.57
CA ARG A 46 -2.72 7.39 -12.65
C ARG A 46 -3.93 6.94 -13.44
N SER A 47 -5.12 7.06 -12.85
CA SER A 47 -6.40 6.91 -13.56
C SER A 47 -6.92 8.27 -14.04
N SER A 48 -6.61 9.36 -13.33
CA SER A 48 -6.93 10.73 -13.71
C SER A 48 -5.94 11.75 -13.10
N ASN A 49 -6.25 13.05 -13.20
CA ASN A 49 -5.44 14.10 -12.59
C ASN A 49 -5.44 14.04 -11.05
N PHE A 50 -6.50 13.49 -10.46
CA PHE A 50 -6.72 13.48 -9.00
C PHE A 50 -6.86 12.07 -8.42
N GLU A 51 -7.11 11.08 -9.28
CA GLU A 51 -7.26 9.68 -8.88
C GLU A 51 -6.12 8.84 -9.45
N PHE A 52 -5.67 7.89 -8.65
CA PHE A 52 -4.75 6.85 -9.06
C PHE A 52 -5.17 5.52 -8.46
N VAL A 53 -4.67 4.44 -9.04
CA VAL A 53 -4.83 3.10 -8.51
C VAL A 53 -3.53 2.71 -7.83
N LEU A 54 -3.64 2.01 -6.71
CA LEU A 54 -2.52 1.33 -6.08
C LEU A 54 -2.92 -0.11 -5.75
N THR A 55 -1.96 -1.02 -5.84
CA THR A 55 -2.14 -2.42 -5.48
C THR A 55 -1.30 -2.70 -4.24
N GLU A 56 -1.93 -3.13 -3.15
CA GLU A 56 -1.22 -3.61 -1.97
C GLU A 56 -1.12 -5.13 -1.98
N LYS A 57 -0.01 -5.65 -1.48
CA LYS A 57 0.14 -7.07 -1.20
C LYS A 57 -0.52 -7.40 0.15
N LYS A 58 -1.36 -8.44 0.19
CA LYS A 58 -1.96 -8.90 1.45
C LYS A 58 -0.90 -9.47 2.36
N ILE A 59 -1.03 -9.22 3.67
CA ILE A 59 -0.26 -9.94 4.69
C ILE A 59 -0.52 -11.44 4.52
N ALA A 60 0.51 -12.26 4.69
CA ALA A 60 0.47 -13.70 4.47
C ALA A 60 0.06 -14.08 3.04
N SER A 61 0.41 -13.27 2.04
CA SER A 61 0.15 -13.54 0.62
C SER A 61 0.50 -14.97 0.19
N GLN A 62 1.57 -15.53 0.75
CA GLN A 62 1.99 -16.91 0.48
C GLN A 62 0.93 -17.92 0.93
N LEU A 63 0.31 -17.70 2.08
CA LEU A 63 -0.79 -18.54 2.58
C LEU A 63 -2.00 -18.44 1.66
N PHE A 64 -2.42 -17.23 1.28
CA PHE A 64 -3.52 -17.03 0.32
C PHE A 64 -3.25 -17.76 -1.01
N SER A 65 -2.01 -17.69 -1.51
CA SER A 65 -1.61 -18.36 -2.74
C SER A 65 -1.74 -19.89 -2.66
N LEU A 66 -1.46 -20.51 -1.50
CA LEU A 66 -1.61 -21.95 -1.31
C LEU A 66 -3.07 -22.41 -1.44
N TYR A 67 -4.01 -21.53 -1.14
CA TYR A 67 -5.45 -21.79 -1.26
C TYR A 67 -6.05 -21.25 -2.58
N GLY A 68 -5.23 -20.76 -3.51
CA GLY A 68 -5.71 -20.18 -4.77
C GLY A 68 -6.49 -18.88 -4.59
N LEU A 69 -6.27 -18.17 -3.48
CA LEU A 69 -6.93 -16.89 -3.16
C LEU A 69 -6.08 -15.71 -3.65
N ASP A 70 -6.75 -14.58 -3.91
CA ASP A 70 -6.08 -13.34 -4.31
C ASP A 70 -5.08 -12.89 -3.26
N THR A 71 -3.85 -12.63 -3.72
CA THR A 71 -2.71 -12.26 -2.87
C THR A 71 -2.48 -10.75 -2.78
N THR A 72 -3.22 -9.99 -3.59
CA THR A 72 -3.16 -8.55 -3.67
C THR A 72 -4.55 -7.95 -3.50
N GLN A 73 -4.59 -6.65 -3.26
CA GLN A 73 -5.80 -5.87 -3.18
C GLN A 73 -5.57 -4.55 -3.91
N ASP A 74 -6.42 -4.27 -4.90
CA ASP A 74 -6.43 -2.98 -5.58
C ASP A 74 -7.28 -1.98 -4.80
N TYR A 75 -6.78 -0.75 -4.73
CA TYR A 75 -7.44 0.39 -4.11
C TYR A 75 -7.47 1.55 -5.09
N LYS A 76 -8.57 2.31 -5.04
CA LYS A 76 -8.61 3.66 -5.58
C LYS A 76 -7.97 4.58 -4.56
N ALA A 77 -7.08 5.45 -5.01
CA ALA A 77 -6.37 6.39 -4.16
C ALA A 77 -6.62 7.82 -4.61
N GLU A 78 -6.77 8.72 -3.64
CA GLU A 78 -7.01 10.15 -3.86
C GLU A 78 -6.17 10.94 -2.86
N PHE A 79 -5.59 12.04 -3.33
CA PHE A 79 -4.89 12.99 -2.45
C PHE A 79 -5.92 13.74 -1.59
N ILE A 80 -5.84 13.56 -0.28
CA ILE A 80 -6.63 14.33 0.69
C ILE A 80 -5.99 15.71 0.89
N ASP A 81 -4.67 15.75 0.88
CA ASP A 81 -3.84 16.95 0.94
C ASP A 81 -2.49 16.71 0.24
N ASN A 82 -1.57 17.67 0.30
CA ASN A 82 -0.27 17.59 -0.36
C ASN A 82 0.66 16.48 0.17
N ASN A 83 0.38 15.94 1.36
CA ASN A 83 1.21 14.95 2.05
C ASN A 83 0.45 13.65 2.34
N THR A 84 -0.86 13.62 2.16
CA THR A 84 -1.71 12.49 2.55
C THR A 84 -2.56 12.03 1.37
N PHE A 85 -2.57 10.73 1.12
CA PHE A 85 -3.56 10.12 0.25
C PHE A 85 -4.32 9.02 0.99
N GLY A 86 -5.63 8.95 0.72
CA GLY A 86 -6.53 7.94 1.28
C GLY A 86 -6.75 6.81 0.27
N LEU A 87 -7.10 5.62 0.78
CA LEU A 87 -7.36 4.43 -0.04
C LEU A 87 -8.80 3.95 0.06
N GLY A 88 -9.56 3.97 -1.03
CA GLY A 88 -10.91 3.44 -1.12
C GLY A 88 -10.96 2.04 -1.75
N THR A 89 -11.77 1.15 -1.16
CA THR A 89 -12.15 -0.15 -1.75
C THR A 89 -13.58 -0.11 -2.26
N GLY A 90 -13.83 -0.61 -3.47
CA GLY A 90 -15.18 -0.70 -4.03
C GLY A 90 -15.82 0.68 -4.24
N SER A 91 -16.94 0.93 -3.55
CA SER A 91 -17.69 2.19 -3.58
C SER A 91 -17.27 3.20 -2.50
N ALA A 92 -16.34 2.84 -1.61
CA ALA A 92 -15.88 3.74 -0.55
C ALA A 92 -15.04 4.89 -1.13
N ALA A 93 -15.40 6.12 -0.79
CA ALA A 93 -14.64 7.30 -1.20
C ALA A 93 -13.26 7.30 -0.51
N PRO A 94 -12.14 7.40 -1.26
CA PRO A 94 -10.80 7.39 -0.67
C PRO A 94 -10.59 8.54 0.35
N SER A 95 -11.23 9.69 0.12
CA SER A 95 -11.20 10.87 1.02
C SER A 95 -11.79 10.61 2.41
N GLN A 96 -12.67 9.62 2.58
CA GLN A 96 -13.27 9.23 3.87
C GLN A 96 -12.67 7.95 4.44
N SER A 97 -11.62 7.41 3.81
CA SER A 97 -11.09 6.11 4.18
C SER A 97 -10.35 6.14 5.54
N PRO A 98 -10.49 5.07 6.35
CA PRO A 98 -9.63 4.83 7.49
C PRO A 98 -8.21 4.43 7.10
N ILE A 99 -7.98 3.96 5.86
CA ILE A 99 -6.67 3.55 5.36
C ILE A 99 -6.03 4.74 4.66
N ARG A 100 -4.91 5.24 5.19
CA ARG A 100 -4.25 6.46 4.72
C ARG A 100 -2.73 6.28 4.70
N TYR A 101 -2.12 6.85 3.69
CA TYR A 101 -0.67 7.01 3.60
C TYR A 101 -0.35 8.47 3.83
N SER A 102 0.46 8.74 4.85
CA SER A 102 0.96 10.07 5.15
C SER A 102 2.46 10.11 4.87
N ARG A 103 2.90 11.13 4.12
CA ARG A 103 4.32 11.39 3.92
C ARG A 103 4.94 11.70 5.28
N ILE A 104 5.97 10.93 5.62
CA ILE A 104 6.81 11.21 6.79
C ILE A 104 7.79 12.28 6.34
N ALA A 105 7.76 13.44 7.01
CA ALA A 105 8.71 14.52 6.74
C ALA A 105 10.14 13.99 6.95
N PRO A 106 11.11 14.43 6.12
CA PRO A 106 12.51 14.02 6.22
C PRO A 106 13.17 14.45 7.54
#